data_AF-A0A523X363-F1
#
_entry.id   AF-A0A523X363-F1
#
_cell.length_a   1.000
_cell.length_b   1.000
_cell.length_c   1.000
_cell.angle_alpha   90.00
_cell.angle_beta   90.00
_cell.angle_gamma   90.00
#
_symmetry.space_group_name_H-M   'P 1'
#
loop_
_entity.id
_entity.type
_entity.pdbx_description
1 polymer ?
#
loop_
_entity_poly.entity_id
_entity_poly.type
_entity_poly.pdbx_seq_one_letter_code
_entity_poly.pdbx_strand_id
1 'polypeptide(L)'
;LDDVENPTVLENLMTALGADAIDFPYKTECCASYQTVDKPENVADRTYHILTSAQSQGAELVSVSCPLCAFNLDYRQKETVQKYPEFKNIPILYFTQVMALALGCPEKDLRLDLHYIDPKPILREKGLL
;
A
#
# COMPACT_ATOMS: atom_id res chain seq x y z
N LEU A 1 6.80 -16.18 14.97
CA LEU A 1 7.49 -16.38 13.67
C LEU A 1 8.21 -15.10 13.29
N ASP A 2 7.58 -13.93 13.48
CA ASP A 2 8.21 -12.61 13.32
C ASP A 2 8.25 -11.84 14.65
N ASP A 3 9.03 -10.77 14.71
CA ASP A 3 9.01 -9.78 15.79
C ASP A 3 7.82 -8.83 15.59
N VAL A 4 7.06 -8.56 16.64
CA VAL A 4 5.87 -7.71 16.55
C VAL A 4 6.22 -6.22 16.49
N GLU A 5 7.34 -5.82 17.08
CA GLU A 5 7.77 -4.42 17.13
C GLU A 5 8.59 -4.05 15.89
N ASN A 6 9.26 -5.03 15.27
CA ASN A 6 10.02 -4.86 14.04
C ASN A 6 9.87 -6.07 13.09
N PRO A 7 8.69 -6.27 12.49
CA PRO A 7 8.45 -7.38 11.58
C PRO A 7 9.26 -7.23 10.30
N THR A 8 9.88 -8.32 9.84
CA THR A 8 10.76 -8.31 8.66
C THR A 8 10.32 -9.26 7.56
N VAL A 9 9.34 -10.14 7.80
CA VAL A 9 8.96 -11.19 6.84
C VAL A 9 8.44 -10.60 5.52
N LEU A 10 7.60 -9.57 5.58
CA LEU A 10 7.06 -8.93 4.37
C LEU A 10 8.15 -8.17 3.61
N GLU A 11 9.01 -7.45 4.32
CA GLU A 11 10.15 -6.73 3.75
C GLU A 11 11.09 -7.69 3.01
N ASN A 12 11.49 -8.78 3.68
CA ASN A 12 12.33 -9.83 3.09
C ASN A 12 11.68 -10.46 1.86
N LEU A 13 10.36 -10.66 1.85
CA LEU A 13 9.64 -11.15 0.68
C LEU A 13 9.70 -10.14 -0.47
N MET A 14 9.42 -8.85 -0.22
CA MET A 14 9.48 -7.82 -1.25
C MET A 14 10.91 -7.71 -1.84
N THR A 15 11.92 -7.75 -0.99
CA THR A 15 13.34 -7.78 -1.42
C THR A 15 13.68 -9.02 -2.23
N ALA A 16 13.21 -10.20 -1.84
CA ALA A 16 13.43 -11.44 -2.60
C ALA A 16 12.77 -11.42 -3.99
N LEU A 17 11.70 -10.64 -4.17
CA LEU A 17 11.02 -10.42 -5.45
C LEU A 17 11.66 -9.31 -6.30
N GLY A 18 12.72 -8.67 -5.79
CA GLY A 18 13.48 -7.63 -6.49
C GLY A 18 13.00 -6.19 -6.24
N ALA A 19 12.13 -5.97 -5.25
CA ALA A 19 11.76 -4.62 -4.83
C ALA A 19 12.68 -4.09 -3.73
N ASP A 20 12.88 -2.78 -3.68
CA ASP A 20 13.59 -2.14 -2.57
C ASP A 20 12.61 -1.89 -1.40
N ALA A 21 12.76 -2.67 -0.34
CA ALA A 21 11.93 -2.52 0.87
C ALA A 21 12.41 -1.30 1.67
N ILE A 22 11.54 -0.29 1.79
CA ILE A 22 11.85 0.97 2.47
C ILE A 22 11.42 0.86 3.94
N ASP A 23 12.34 1.19 4.85
CA ASP A 23 12.03 1.33 6.27
C ASP A 23 11.43 2.72 6.54
N PHE A 24 10.28 2.76 7.21
CA PHE A 24 9.59 4.01 7.54
C PHE A 24 8.89 3.95 8.90
N PRO A 25 8.80 5.08 9.64
CA PRO A 25 8.32 5.10 11.03
C PRO A 25 6.92 4.49 11.27
N TYR A 26 6.02 4.57 10.29
CA TYR A 26 4.64 4.10 10.42
C TYR A 26 4.41 2.68 9.87
N LYS A 27 5.47 1.90 9.63
CA LYS A 27 5.35 0.59 8.96
C LYS A 27 4.57 -0.46 9.76
N THR A 28 4.55 -0.35 11.08
CA THR A 28 3.81 -1.25 11.98
C THR A 28 2.46 -0.68 12.40
N GLU A 29 2.08 0.51 11.90
CA GLU A 29 0.87 1.18 12.36
C GLU A 29 -0.41 0.62 11.75
N CYS A 30 -1.46 0.60 12.58
CA CYS A 30 -2.75 0.06 12.18
C CYS A 30 -3.53 1.05 11.29
N CYS A 31 -4.14 0.54 10.21
CA CYS A 31 -5.00 1.34 9.31
C CYS A 31 -6.39 1.69 9.90
N ALA A 32 -6.63 1.40 11.18
CA ALA A 32 -7.89 1.60 11.88
C ALA A 32 -9.12 0.95 11.19
N SER A 33 -8.96 -0.26 10.65
CA SER A 33 -10.00 -1.00 9.91
C SER A 33 -11.37 -1.03 10.58
N TYR A 34 -11.42 -1.27 11.89
CA TYR A 34 -12.67 -1.33 12.65
C TYR A 34 -13.48 -0.02 12.66
N GLN A 35 -12.87 1.11 12.30
CA GLN A 35 -13.53 2.41 12.27
C GLN A 35 -14.02 2.82 10.88
N THR A 36 -13.81 1.98 9.85
CA THR A 36 -14.08 2.36 8.46
C THR A 36 -15.56 2.72 8.19
N VAL A 37 -16.51 2.12 8.91
CA VAL A 37 -17.94 2.43 8.77
C VAL A 37 -18.34 3.61 9.64
N ASP A 38 -17.99 3.57 10.93
CA ASP A 38 -18.51 4.51 11.91
C ASP A 38 -17.77 5.85 11.95
N LYS A 39 -16.47 5.85 11.60
CA LYS A 39 -15.57 7.02 11.66
C LYS A 39 -14.58 7.02 10.49
N PRO A 40 -15.04 7.11 9.24
CA PRO A 40 -14.18 7.09 8.06
C PRO A 40 -13.13 8.22 8.05
N GLU A 41 -13.40 9.35 8.70
CA GLU A 41 -12.47 10.46 8.88
C GLU A 41 -11.24 10.10 9.72
N ASN A 42 -11.40 9.24 10.74
CA ASN A 42 -10.27 8.74 11.51
C ASN A 42 -9.39 7.83 10.66
N VAL A 43 -10.02 7.02 9.79
CA VAL A 43 -9.28 6.17 8.86
C VAL A 43 -8.52 7.02 7.85
N ALA A 44 -9.13 8.09 7.33
CA ALA A 44 -8.43 9.04 6.46
C ALA A 44 -7.19 9.65 7.12
N ASP A 45 -7.26 10.00 8.42
CA ASP A 45 -6.10 10.51 9.16
C ASP A 45 -4.99 9.46 9.29
N ARG A 46 -5.36 8.20 9.56
CA ARG A 46 -4.39 7.09 9.60
C ARG A 46 -3.76 6.86 8.23
N THR A 47 -4.56 6.86 7.18
CA THR A 47 -4.10 6.73 5.80
C THR A 47 -3.12 7.85 5.45
N TYR A 48 -3.43 9.11 5.78
CA TYR A 48 -2.51 10.23 5.60
C TYR A 48 -1.16 9.98 6.26
N HIS A 49 -1.14 9.71 7.57
CA HIS A 49 0.11 9.56 8.31
C HIS A 49 0.96 8.39 7.81
N ILE A 50 0.35 7.23 7.55
CA ILE A 50 1.05 6.04 7.08
C ILE A 50 1.64 6.30 5.68
N LEU A 51 0.82 6.78 4.74
CA LEU A 51 1.23 6.90 3.36
C LEU A 51 2.18 8.08 3.12
N THR A 52 1.95 9.22 3.77
CA THR A 52 2.90 10.34 3.72
C THR A 52 4.24 9.98 4.37
N SER A 53 4.24 9.19 5.45
CA SER A 53 5.49 8.69 6.03
C SER A 53 6.24 7.80 5.04
N ALA A 54 5.57 6.86 4.37
CA ALA A 54 6.20 6.00 3.37
C ALA A 54 6.74 6.81 2.18
N GLN A 55 5.93 7.74 1.65
CA GLN A 55 6.32 8.63 0.56
C GLN A 55 7.51 9.51 0.91
N SER A 56 7.58 10.02 2.15
CA SER A 56 8.70 10.85 2.60
C SER A 56 10.04 10.12 2.61
N GLN A 57 10.01 8.79 2.66
CA GLN A 57 11.19 7.92 2.56
C GLN A 57 11.41 7.37 1.13
N GLY A 58 10.61 7.83 0.15
CA GLY A 58 10.78 7.48 -1.26
C GLY A 58 9.91 6.32 -1.74
N ALA A 59 8.90 5.88 -0.99
CA ALA A 59 8.00 4.81 -1.45
C ALA A 59 7.19 5.25 -2.67
N GLU A 60 7.23 4.42 -3.71
CA GLU A 60 6.47 4.61 -4.96
C GLU A 60 5.15 3.83 -4.96
N LEU A 61 5.07 2.78 -4.13
CA LEU A 61 3.88 1.99 -3.85
C LEU A 61 3.99 1.41 -2.44
N VAL A 62 2.86 0.99 -1.85
CA VAL A 62 2.85 0.30 -0.56
C VAL A 62 2.29 -1.11 -0.74
N SER A 63 3.03 -2.12 -0.27
CA SER A 63 2.53 -3.49 -0.24
C SER A 63 1.89 -3.82 1.11
N VAL A 64 0.78 -4.56 1.10
CA VAL A 64 0.04 -4.96 2.30
C VAL A 64 -0.29 -6.45 2.30
N SER A 65 -0.39 -7.03 3.51
CA SER A 65 -0.79 -8.43 3.72
C SER A 65 -2.18 -8.59 4.35
N CYS A 66 -2.83 -7.49 4.71
CA CYS A 66 -4.16 -7.49 5.32
C CYS A 66 -5.21 -6.95 4.32
N PRO A 67 -6.29 -7.70 4.01
CA PRO A 67 -7.33 -7.24 3.08
C PRO A 67 -8.00 -5.93 3.53
N LEU A 68 -8.11 -5.70 4.84
CA LEU A 68 -8.66 -4.45 5.37
C LEU A 68 -7.69 -3.28 5.21
N CYS A 69 -6.37 -3.51 5.30
CA CYS A 69 -5.38 -2.49 4.95
C CYS A 69 -5.43 -2.18 3.46
N ALA A 70 -5.59 -3.19 2.60
CA ALA A 70 -5.75 -2.98 1.16
C ALA A 70 -6.94 -2.07 0.87
N PHE A 71 -8.11 -2.34 1.46
CA PHE A 71 -9.27 -1.47 1.29
C PHE A 71 -9.06 -0.06 1.88
N ASN A 72 -8.64 0.04 3.15
CA ASN A 72 -8.57 1.33 3.83
C ASN A 72 -7.49 2.25 3.26
N LEU A 73 -6.28 1.73 3.03
CA LEU A 73 -5.18 2.54 2.54
C LEU A 73 -5.34 2.89 1.06
N ASP A 74 -6.15 2.15 0.29
CA ASP A 74 -6.44 2.46 -1.11
C ASP A 74 -7.66 3.38 -1.22
N TYR A 75 -8.83 2.90 -0.82
CA TYR A 75 -10.10 3.60 -1.03
C TYR A 75 -10.18 4.91 -0.23
N ARG A 76 -9.65 4.95 1.00
CA ARG A 76 -9.74 6.16 1.85
C ARG A 76 -8.78 7.26 1.47
N GLN A 77 -7.94 7.06 0.46
CA GLN A 77 -7.22 8.17 -0.17
C GLN A 77 -8.18 9.22 -0.73
N LYS A 78 -9.41 8.83 -1.09
CA LYS A 78 -10.51 9.74 -1.46
C LYS A 78 -10.77 10.79 -0.38
N GLU A 79 -11.07 10.36 0.85
CA GLU A 79 -11.31 11.25 1.98
C GLU A 79 -10.02 11.95 2.43
N THR A 80 -8.88 11.26 2.30
CA THR A 80 -7.56 11.81 2.66
C THR A 80 -7.23 13.05 1.83
N VAL A 81 -7.37 13.00 0.50
CA VAL A 81 -7.13 14.16 -0.38
C VAL A 81 -8.07 15.33 -0.07
N GLN A 82 -9.32 15.03 0.34
CA GLN A 82 -10.27 16.08 0.72
C GLN A 82 -9.88 16.79 2.01
N LYS A 83 -9.31 16.06 2.97
CA LYS A 83 -8.90 16.58 4.28
C LYS A 83 -7.50 17.21 4.27
N TYR A 84 -6.60 16.67 3.44
CA TYR A 84 -5.21 17.07 3.32
C TYR A 84 -4.88 17.36 1.84
N PRO A 85 -5.09 18.61 1.37
CA PRO A 85 -4.95 18.97 -0.06
C PRO A 85 -3.55 18.76 -0.65
N GLU A 86 -2.52 18.71 0.20
CA GLU A 86 -1.12 18.45 -0.20
C GLU A 86 -0.81 16.96 -0.37
N PHE A 87 -1.68 16.07 0.09
CA PHE A 87 -1.50 14.63 -0.02
C PHE A 87 -1.49 14.19 -1.48
N LYS A 88 -0.51 13.37 -1.83
CA LYS A 88 -0.40 12.77 -3.16
C LYS A 88 -0.81 11.30 -3.07
N ASN A 89 -1.67 10.87 -3.97
CA ASN A 89 -2.07 9.47 -4.01
C ASN A 89 -0.85 8.55 -4.26
N ILE A 90 -0.89 7.37 -3.65
CA ILE A 90 0.11 6.31 -3.82
C ILE A 90 -0.60 4.97 -4.00
N PRO A 91 -0.22 4.16 -5.00
CA PRO A 91 -0.85 2.86 -5.20
C PRO A 91 -0.58 1.89 -4.05
N ILE A 92 -1.60 1.10 -3.72
CA ILE A 92 -1.49 0.00 -2.75
C ILE A 92 -1.55 -1.31 -3.53
N LEU A 93 -0.67 -2.27 -3.24
CA LEU A 93 -0.77 -3.61 -3.81
C LEU A 93 -0.86 -4.66 -2.70
N TYR A 94 -1.73 -5.65 -2.88
CA TYR A 94 -1.67 -6.81 -2.01
C TYR A 94 -0.38 -7.59 -2.33
N PHE A 95 0.30 -8.13 -1.32
CA PHE A 95 1.61 -8.76 -1.52
C PHE A 95 1.60 -9.88 -2.57
N THR A 96 0.49 -10.61 -2.73
CA THR A 96 0.35 -11.63 -3.77
C THR A 96 0.27 -11.05 -5.18
N GLN A 97 -0.19 -9.81 -5.36
CA GLN A 97 -0.14 -9.12 -6.65
C GLN A 97 1.31 -8.77 -7.01
N VAL A 98 2.13 -8.36 -6.03
CA VAL A 98 3.57 -8.15 -6.23
C VAL A 98 4.26 -9.47 -6.60
N MET A 99 3.93 -10.56 -5.90
CA MET A 99 4.41 -11.91 -6.26
C MET A 99 4.01 -12.29 -7.68
N ALA A 100 2.74 -12.10 -8.06
CA ALA A 100 2.25 -12.45 -9.38
C ALA A 100 2.93 -11.62 -10.49
N LEU A 101 3.20 -10.33 -10.26
CA LEU A 101 4.00 -9.50 -11.15
C LEU A 101 5.42 -10.05 -11.32
N ALA A 102 6.11 -10.32 -10.22
CA ALA A 102 7.48 -10.83 -10.23
C ALA A 102 7.60 -12.23 -10.87
N LEU A 103 6.55 -13.05 -10.76
CA LEU A 103 6.48 -14.39 -11.36
C LEU A 103 5.97 -14.39 -12.82
N GLY A 104 5.70 -13.21 -13.41
CA GLY A 104 5.29 -13.08 -14.81
C GLY A 104 3.84 -13.53 -15.08
N CYS A 105 2.95 -13.41 -14.10
CA CYS A 105 1.53 -13.69 -14.32
C CYS A 105 0.90 -12.67 -15.29
N PRO A 106 -0.08 -13.08 -16.12
CA PRO A 106 -0.76 -12.16 -17.03
C PRO A 106 -1.50 -11.03 -16.31
N GLU A 107 -1.48 -9.81 -16.87
CA GLU A 107 -2.12 -8.61 -16.28
C GLU A 107 -3.60 -8.84 -15.90
N LYS A 108 -4.33 -9.57 -16.76
CA LYS A 108 -5.76 -9.89 -16.53
C LYS A 108 -6.03 -10.65 -15.22
N ASP A 109 -5.05 -11.40 -14.72
CA ASP A 109 -5.21 -12.23 -13.52
C ASP A 109 -4.85 -11.45 -12.25
N LEU A 110 -4.12 -10.33 -12.39
CA LEU A 110 -3.74 -9.44 -11.28
C LEU A 110 -4.91 -8.62 -10.74
N ARG A 111 -5.96 -8.45 -11.55
CA ARG A 111 -7.15 -7.64 -11.24
C ARG A 111 -6.84 -6.22 -10.76
N LEU A 112 -5.88 -5.58 -11.44
CA LEU A 112 -5.49 -4.20 -11.18
C LEU A 112 -6.62 -3.19 -11.41
N ASP A 113 -7.68 -3.60 -12.12
CA ASP A 113 -8.92 -2.84 -12.35
C ASP A 113 -9.74 -2.57 -11.08
N LEU A 114 -9.48 -3.31 -9.99
CA LEU A 114 -10.24 -3.19 -8.74
C LEU A 114 -9.67 -2.15 -7.77
N HIS A 115 -8.50 -1.58 -8.05
CA HIS A 115 -7.88 -0.58 -7.19
C HIS A 115 -8.57 0.77 -7.37
N TYR A 116 -8.74 1.49 -6.26
CA TYR A 116 -9.21 2.86 -6.26
C TYR A 116 -8.14 3.79 -6.84
N ILE A 117 -6.88 3.61 -6.42
CA ILE A 117 -5.73 4.28 -7.03
C ILE A 117 -5.12 3.35 -8.08
N ASP A 118 -5.22 3.72 -9.36
CA ASP A 118 -4.70 2.91 -10.47
C ASP A 118 -3.18 2.68 -10.33
N PRO A 119 -2.72 1.43 -10.13
CA PRO A 119 -1.30 1.11 -10.02
C PRO A 119 -0.60 1.01 -11.38
N LYS A 120 -1.34 0.94 -12.49
CA LYS A 120 -0.76 0.68 -13.83
C LYS A 120 0.27 1.73 -14.28
N PRO A 121 0.12 3.05 -14.02
CA PRO A 121 1.11 4.03 -14.45
C PRO A 121 2.51 3.74 -13.91
N ILE A 122 2.64 3.51 -12.59
CA ILE A 122 3.94 3.21 -11.98
C ILE A 122 4.48 1.85 -12.42
N LEU A 123 3.60 0.84 -12.55
CA LEU A 123 4.02 -0.49 -13.00
C LEU A 123 4.57 -0.47 -14.43
N ARG A 124 3.96 0.32 -15.34
CA ARG A 124 4.48 0.51 -16.70
C ARG A 124 5.79 1.29 -16.72
N GLU A 125 5.90 2.33 -15.91
CA GLU A 125 7.15 3.09 -15.75
C GLU A 125 8.32 2.18 -15.33
N LYS A 126 8.04 1.19 -14.47
CA LYS A 126 9.02 0.17 -14.03
C LYS A 126 9.19 -1.00 -14.99
N GLY A 127 8.47 -1.05 -16.12
CA GLY A 127 8.53 -2.15 -17.08
C GLY A 127 7.97 -3.48 -16.56
N LEU A 128 7.05 -3.44 -15.59
CA LEU A 128 6.39 -4.61 -15.00
C LEU A 128 5.06 -4.96 -15.70
N LEU A 129 4.60 -4.11 -16.62
CA LEU A 129 3.41 -4.28 -17.48
C LEU A 129 3.74 -3.88 -18.92
#